data_AF-A0A6M2DN85-F1
#
_entry.id   AF-A0A6M2DN85-F1
#
_cell.length_a   1.000
_cell.length_b   1.000
_cell.length_c   1.000
_cell.angle_alpha   90.00
_cell.angle_beta   90.00
_cell.angle_gamma   90.00
#
_symmetry.space_group_name_H-M   'P 1'
#
loop_
_entity.id
_entity.type
_entity.pdbx_description
1 polymer ?
#
loop_
_entity_poly.entity_id
_entity_poly.type
_entity_poly.pdbx_seq_one_letter_code
_entity_poly.pdbx_strand_id
1 'polypeptide(L)'
;RSWNVSETVLIPKKGDPMDVSSWRPIALSNTLGKLYASTLAGRLASWATRHNRISSSQKGFMPYEGCSEHNYQLQAVIQDARRRKQEAAVAWLDLRNAFGSVPHSTLFRSLQWAGLGADSIAVIRRIYEGCCTKIKTTDGT
;
A
#
# COMPACT_ATOMS: atom_id res chain seq x y z
N ARG A 1 21.06 11.27 9.88
CA ARG A 1 20.56 9.88 9.93
C ARG A 1 20.74 9.27 8.55
N SER A 2 21.32 8.08 8.45
CA SER A 2 21.43 7.37 7.17
C SER A 2 20.05 7.18 6.53
N TRP A 3 19.99 7.09 5.21
CA TRP A 3 18.73 7.03 4.46
C TRP A 3 17.96 5.71 4.68
N ASN A 4 18.66 4.64 5.05
CA ASN A 4 18.16 3.31 5.35
C ASN A 4 17.82 3.07 6.84
N VAL A 5 17.90 4.11 7.68
CA VAL A 5 17.59 4.00 9.12
C VAL A 5 16.32 4.79 9.43
N SER A 6 15.30 4.12 9.95
CA SER A 6 14.06 4.75 10.43
C SER A 6 13.88 4.66 11.95
N GLU A 7 12.96 5.45 12.48
CA GLU A 7 12.50 5.39 13.87
C GLU A 7 11.02 5.02 13.87
N THR A 8 10.67 3.86 14.41
CA THR A 8 9.28 3.38 14.48
C THR A 8 8.63 3.88 15.77
N VAL A 9 7.52 4.61 15.62
CA VAL A 9 6.63 4.97 16.72
C VAL A 9 5.39 4.07 16.69
N LEU A 10 4.88 3.70 17.86
CA LEU A 10 3.66 2.90 17.97
C LEU A 10 2.47 3.83 18.21
N ILE A 11 1.49 3.81 17.30
CA ILE A 11 0.24 4.56 17.46
C ILE A 11 -0.84 3.59 17.93
N PRO A 12 -1.58 3.90 19.01
CA PRO A 12 -2.62 3.01 19.51
C PRO A 12 -3.73 2.83 18.48
N LYS A 13 -4.16 1.58 18.29
CA LYS A 13 -5.38 1.16 17.60
C LYS A 13 -6.44 0.83 18.67
N LYS A 14 -7.62 0.38 18.25
CA LYS A 14 -8.61 -0.24 19.14
C LYS A 14 -8.09 -1.59 19.63
N GLY A 15 -8.29 -1.90 20.91
CA GLY A 15 -7.94 -3.19 21.52
C GLY A 15 -7.27 -3.05 22.88
N ASP A 16 -6.74 -4.16 23.38
CA ASP A 16 -5.94 -4.23 24.61
C ASP A 16 -4.54 -3.61 24.37
N PRO A 17 -4.13 -2.59 25.14
CA PRO A 17 -2.78 -2.00 25.05
C PRO A 17 -1.63 -2.99 25.26
N MET A 18 -1.87 -4.11 25.97
CA MET A 18 -0.85 -5.14 26.22
C MET A 18 -0.63 -6.06 25.01
N ASP A 19 -1.54 -6.05 24.02
CA ASP A 19 -1.36 -6.76 22.77
C ASP A 19 -0.68 -5.85 21.73
N VAL A 20 0.49 -6.26 21.23
CA VAL A 20 1.22 -5.60 20.13
C VAL A 20 0.35 -5.44 18.87
N SER A 21 -0.60 -6.34 18.63
CA SER A 21 -1.50 -6.26 17.47
C SER A 21 -2.47 -5.07 17.53
N SER A 22 -2.68 -4.52 18.73
CA SER A 22 -3.44 -3.30 19.00
C SER A 22 -2.66 -2.02 18.70
N TRP A 23 -1.45 -2.11 18.17
CA TRP A 23 -0.62 -0.96 17.83
C TRP A 23 -0.33 -0.89 16.32
N ARG A 24 -0.27 0.33 15.79
CA ARG A 24 0.16 0.61 14.42
C ARG A 24 1.61 1.09 14.44
N PRO A 25 2.57 0.30 13.94
CA PRO A 25 3.94 0.75 13.80
C PRO A 25 4.05 1.74 12.63
N ILE A 26 4.50 2.96 12.91
CA ILE A 26 4.76 3.98 11.89
C ILE A 26 6.27 4.24 11.82
N ALA A 27 6.89 3.83 10.72
CA ALA A 27 8.32 4.04 10.48
C ALA A 27 8.60 5.46 9.98
N LEU A 28 9.19 6.29 10.83
CA LEU A 28 9.64 7.64 10.51
C LEU A 28 11.00 7.57 9.81
N SER A 29 10.95 7.59 8.49
CA SER A 29 12.12 7.56 7.61
C SER A 29 12.74 8.95 7.40
N ASN A 30 14.01 8.97 6.97
CA ASN A 30 14.70 10.19 6.57
C ASN A 30 13.91 10.97 5.48
N THR A 31 13.81 12.30 5.61
CA THR A 31 13.05 13.16 4.68
C THR A 31 13.53 13.07 3.24
N LEU A 32 14.85 13.02 3.00
CA LEU A 32 15.41 12.86 1.65
C LEU A 32 15.05 11.49 1.06
N GLY A 33 15.08 10.44 1.89
CA GLY A 33 14.63 9.10 1.48
C GLY A 33 13.15 9.08 1.08
N LYS A 34 12.29 9.76 1.85
CA LYS A 34 10.86 9.93 1.52
C LYS A 34 10.66 10.70 0.21
N LEU A 35 11.41 11.79 0.01
CA LEU A 35 11.32 12.58 -1.22
C LEU A 35 11.72 11.74 -2.46
N TYR A 36 12.81 10.99 -2.34
CA TYR A 36 13.28 10.09 -3.39
C TYR A 36 12.24 8.99 -3.69
N ALA A 37 11.77 8.29 -2.65
CA ALA A 37 10.75 7.24 -2.80
C ALA A 37 9.44 7.79 -3.39
N SER A 38 9.00 8.98 -2.97
CA SER A 38 7.82 9.65 -3.53
C SER A 38 7.98 9.96 -5.02
N THR A 39 9.14 10.48 -5.42
CA THR A 39 9.46 10.75 -6.83
C THR A 39 9.45 9.46 -7.66
N LEU A 40 10.04 8.38 -7.13
CA LEU A 40 10.07 7.09 -7.79
C LEU A 40 8.67 6.48 -7.91
N ALA A 41 7.86 6.55 -6.85
CA ALA A 41 6.49 6.08 -6.84
C ALA A 41 5.63 6.81 -7.88
N GLY A 42 5.77 8.13 -8.01
CA GLY A 42 5.06 8.90 -9.03
C GLY A 42 5.45 8.51 -10.46
N ARG A 43 6.74 8.23 -10.71
CA ARG A 43 7.22 7.72 -12.01
C ARG A 43 6.68 6.33 -12.31
N LEU A 44 6.70 5.43 -11.31
CA LEU A 44 6.20 4.07 -11.45
C LEU A 44 4.70 4.05 -11.70
N ALA A 45 3.92 4.85 -10.98
CA ALA A 45 2.48 5.00 -11.19
C ALA A 45 2.19 5.51 -12.60
N SER A 46 2.90 6.55 -13.04
CA SER A 46 2.74 7.11 -14.39
C SER A 46 3.06 6.09 -15.48
N TRP A 47 4.14 5.32 -15.30
CA TRP A 47 4.51 4.23 -16.20
C TRP A 47 3.43 3.14 -16.23
N ALA A 48 2.95 2.71 -15.07
CA ALA A 48 1.97 1.63 -14.94
C ALA A 48 0.63 2.01 -15.59
N THR A 49 0.16 3.25 -15.40
CA THR A 49 -1.04 3.76 -16.05
C THR A 49 -0.87 3.86 -17.57
N ARG A 50 0.25 4.42 -18.05
CA ARG A 50 0.51 4.56 -19.50
C ARG A 50 0.55 3.23 -20.24
N HIS A 51 1.03 2.17 -19.59
CA HIS A 51 1.14 0.84 -20.17
C HIS A 51 -0.02 -0.09 -19.77
N ASN A 52 -1.13 0.45 -19.25
CA ASN A 52 -2.31 -0.33 -18.84
C ASN A 52 -1.98 -1.51 -17.91
N ARG A 53 -1.06 -1.30 -16.95
CA ARG A 53 -0.65 -2.33 -15.97
C ARG A 53 -1.52 -2.33 -14.72
N ILE A 54 -2.37 -1.32 -14.55
CA ILE A 54 -3.30 -1.19 -13.44
C ILE A 54 -4.72 -1.33 -13.99
N SER A 55 -5.54 -2.16 -13.34
CA SER A 55 -6.95 -2.33 -13.69
C SER A 55 -7.73 -1.03 -13.50
N SER A 56 -8.73 -0.77 -14.34
CA SER A 56 -9.66 0.36 -14.18
C SER A 56 -10.46 0.28 -12.87
N SER A 57 -10.60 -0.91 -12.29
CA SER A 57 -11.20 -1.14 -10.97
C SER A 57 -10.26 -0.82 -9.81
N GLN A 58 -8.96 -0.60 -10.05
CA GLN A 58 -8.07 -0.13 -9.00
C GLN A 58 -8.36 1.35 -8.73
N LYS A 59 -8.81 1.65 -7.52
CA LYS A 59 -9.17 3.01 -7.11
C LYS A 59 -8.31 3.54 -5.97
N GLY A 60 -7.79 2.65 -5.13
CA GLY A 60 -6.86 3.02 -4.06
C GLY A 60 -5.50 3.44 -4.62
N PHE A 61 -4.88 4.45 -4.01
CA PHE A 61 -3.57 5.01 -4.39
C PHE A 61 -3.49 5.57 -5.82
N MET A 62 -4.64 5.85 -6.45
CA MET A 62 -4.76 6.51 -7.75
C MET A 62 -5.05 8.01 -7.55
N PRO A 63 -4.75 8.89 -8.52
CA PRO A 63 -4.87 10.35 -8.36
C PRO A 63 -6.31 10.91 -8.40
N TYR A 64 -7.33 10.06 -8.25
CA TYR A 64 -8.75 10.45 -8.33
C TYR A 64 -9.56 9.91 -7.14
N GLU A 65 -10.74 10.51 -6.91
CA GLU A 65 -11.67 10.19 -5.82
C GLU A 65 -12.41 8.85 -6.02
N GLY A 66 -11.65 7.76 -5.94
CA GLY A 66 -12.16 6.44 -6.31
C GLY A 66 -13.09 5.78 -5.27
N CYS A 67 -13.12 6.26 -4.02
CA CYS A 67 -14.03 5.74 -2.98
C CYS A 67 -15.49 6.07 -3.31
N SER A 68 -15.77 7.32 -3.67
CA SER A 68 -17.10 7.77 -4.07
C SER A 68 -17.60 7.03 -5.32
N GLU A 69 -16.70 6.81 -6.29
CA GLU A 69 -17.03 6.06 -7.50
C GLU A 69 -17.40 4.61 -7.20
N HIS A 70 -16.63 3.89 -6.37
CA HIS A 70 -16.96 2.52 -5.99
C HIS A 70 -18.24 2.42 -5.15
N ASN A 71 -18.49 3.37 -4.25
CA ASN A 71 -19.75 3.42 -3.51
C ASN A 71 -20.95 3.61 -4.44
N TYR A 72 -20.82 4.50 -5.42
CA TYR A 72 -21.85 4.71 -6.43
C TYR A 72 -22.07 3.46 -7.29
N GLN A 73 -21.00 2.83 -7.77
CA GLN A 73 -21.09 1.59 -8.56
C GLN A 73 -21.77 0.47 -7.77
N LEU A 74 -21.39 0.25 -6.50
CA LEU A 74 -22.03 -0.74 -5.65
C LEU A 74 -23.51 -0.44 -5.43
N GLN A 75 -23.86 0.83 -5.18
CA GLN A 75 -25.24 1.25 -5.02
C GLN A 75 -26.06 1.02 -6.30
N ALA A 76 -25.49 1.32 -7.47
CA ALA A 76 -26.13 1.10 -8.77
C ALA A 76 -26.41 -0.39 -9.01
N VAL A 77 -25.44 -1.27 -8.71
CA VAL A 77 -25.61 -2.73 -8.83
C VAL A 77 -26.73 -3.24 -7.91
N ILE A 78 -26.77 -2.79 -6.65
CA ILE A 78 -27.82 -3.16 -5.70
C ILE A 78 -29.19 -2.67 -6.18
N GLN A 79 -29.28 -1.44 -6.70
CA GLN A 79 -30.53 -0.89 -7.22
C GLN A 79 -31.03 -1.60 -8.47
N ASP A 80 -30.14 -1.98 -9.38
CA ASP A 80 -30.50 -2.75 -10.59
C ASP A 80 -31.03 -4.15 -10.23
N ALA A 81 -30.36 -4.86 -9.33
CA ALA A 81 -30.82 -6.16 -8.83
C ALA A 81 -32.23 -6.06 -8.21
N ARG A 82 -32.48 -5.04 -7.38
CA ARG A 82 -33.81 -4.77 -6.80
C ARG A 82 -34.87 -4.51 -7.86
N ARG A 83 -34.54 -3.72 -8.89
CA ARG A 83 -35.47 -3.39 -9.98
C ARG A 83 -35.84 -4.62 -10.80
N ARG A 84 -34.88 -5.51 -11.05
CA ARG A 84 -35.05 -6.75 -11.82
C ARG A 84 -35.58 -7.91 -10.99
N LYS A 85 -35.78 -7.73 -9.67
CA LYS A 85 -36.15 -8.78 -8.72
C LYS A 85 -35.17 -9.96 -8.77
N GLN A 86 -33.88 -9.66 -8.92
CA GLN A 86 -32.81 -10.64 -8.92
C GLN A 86 -32.08 -10.63 -7.56
N GLU A 87 -31.48 -11.76 -7.22
CA GLU A 87 -30.62 -11.87 -6.04
C GLU A 87 -29.24 -11.26 -6.33
N ALA A 88 -28.66 -10.60 -5.34
CA ALA A 88 -27.30 -10.07 -5.40
C ALA A 88 -26.57 -10.37 -4.08
N ALA A 89 -25.33 -10.84 -4.19
CA ALA A 89 -24.46 -11.10 -3.06
C ALA A 89 -23.21 -10.22 -3.15
N VAL A 90 -22.74 -9.71 -2.00
CA VAL A 90 -21.54 -8.87 -1.90
C VAL A 90 -20.56 -9.54 -0.95
N ALA A 91 -19.33 -9.75 -1.40
CA ALA A 91 -18.24 -10.27 -0.59
C ALA A 91 -17.24 -9.15 -0.30
N TRP A 92 -16.90 -8.96 0.98
CA TRP A 92 -15.88 -8.02 1.42
C TRP A 92 -14.59 -8.78 1.70
N LEU A 93 -13.52 -8.46 0.96
CA LEU A 93 -12.20 -9.06 1.12
C LEU A 93 -11.23 -8.03 1.70
N ASP A 94 -10.58 -8.38 2.80
CA ASP A 94 -9.54 -7.56 3.43
C ASP A 94 -8.27 -8.38 3.68
N LEU A 95 -7.11 -7.77 3.44
CA LEU A 95 -5.81 -8.41 3.63
C LEU A 95 -5.23 -8.04 4.99
N ARG A 96 -5.01 -9.05 5.84
CA ARG A 96 -4.31 -8.87 7.11
C ARG A 96 -2.86 -8.40 6.86
N ASN A 97 -2.51 -7.26 7.46
CA ASN A 97 -1.15 -6.70 7.44
C ASN A 97 -0.55 -6.58 6.02
N ALA A 98 -1.32 -6.06 5.06
CA ALA A 98 -0.93 -6.05 3.64
C ALA A 98 0.49 -5.51 3.34
N PHE A 99 0.98 -4.51 4.09
CA PHE A 99 2.33 -3.97 3.89
C PHE A 99 3.44 -4.85 4.50
N GLY A 100 3.16 -5.52 5.62
CA GLY A 100 4.15 -6.36 6.30
C GLY A 100 4.12 -7.84 5.90
N SER A 101 3.03 -8.30 5.27
CA SER A 101 2.83 -9.71 4.92
C SER A 101 3.30 -10.07 3.51
N VAL A 102 3.45 -9.09 2.61
CA VAL A 102 3.88 -9.33 1.23
C VAL A 102 5.39 -9.57 1.17
N PRO A 103 5.86 -10.76 0.74
CA PRO A 103 7.29 -11.01 0.58
C PRO A 103 7.91 -10.11 -0.49
N HIS A 104 9.09 -9.56 -0.23
CA HIS A 104 9.80 -8.71 -1.20
C HIS A 104 10.10 -9.45 -2.52
N SER A 105 10.35 -10.77 -2.47
CA SER A 105 10.53 -11.59 -3.68
C SER A 105 9.30 -11.56 -4.59
N THR A 106 8.10 -11.62 -4.01
CA THR A 106 6.84 -11.50 -4.74
C THR A 106 6.69 -10.12 -5.36
N LEU A 107 7.04 -9.04 -4.63
CA LEU A 107 7.02 -7.67 -5.17
C LEU A 107 7.87 -7.57 -6.44
N PHE A 108 9.13 -8.02 -6.40
CA PHE A 108 10.03 -7.92 -7.56
C PHE A 108 9.57 -8.80 -8.72
N ARG A 109 9.04 -10.00 -8.44
CA ARG A 109 8.48 -10.88 -9.46
C ARG A 109 7.26 -10.25 -10.14
N SER A 110 6.39 -9.58 -9.39
CA SER A 110 5.24 -8.84 -9.93
C SER A 110 5.67 -7.68 -10.83
N LEU A 111 6.72 -6.95 -10.46
CA LEU A 111 7.27 -5.87 -11.30
C LEU A 111 7.87 -6.41 -12.60
N GLN A 112 8.59 -7.54 -12.53
CA GLN A 112 9.13 -8.20 -13.71
C GLN A 112 8.00 -8.71 -14.61
N TRP A 113 6.97 -9.34 -14.05
CA TRP A 113 5.81 -9.82 -14.78
C TRP A 113 5.02 -8.67 -15.45
N ALA A 114 4.94 -7.51 -14.79
CA ALA A 114 4.38 -6.30 -15.38
C ALA A 114 5.23 -5.70 -16.53
N GLY A 115 6.44 -6.22 -16.76
CA GLY A 115 7.34 -5.78 -17.84
C GLY A 115 8.16 -4.54 -17.49
N LEU A 116 8.40 -4.26 -16.21
CA LEU A 116 9.30 -3.18 -15.80
C LEU A 116 10.76 -3.56 -16.11
N GLY A 117 11.55 -2.62 -16.61
CA GLY A 117 12.96 -2.86 -16.97
C GLY A 117 13.81 -3.26 -15.76
N ALA A 118 14.81 -4.12 -16.00
CA ALA A 118 15.67 -4.68 -14.95
C ALA A 118 16.39 -3.61 -14.11
N ASP A 119 16.87 -2.53 -14.74
CA ASP A 119 17.54 -1.42 -14.02
C ASP A 119 16.59 -0.70 -13.07
N SER A 120 15.34 -0.49 -13.47
CA SER A 120 14.32 0.11 -12.61
C SER A 120 13.98 -0.79 -11.42
N ILE A 121 13.89 -2.10 -11.66
CA ILE A 121 13.70 -3.10 -10.59
C ILE A 121 14.90 -3.09 -9.64
N ALA A 122 16.13 -3.00 -10.15
CA ALA A 122 17.34 -2.93 -9.33
C ALA A 122 17.36 -1.68 -8.44
N VAL A 123 16.95 -0.52 -8.96
CA VAL A 123 16.79 0.71 -8.18
C VAL A 123 15.76 0.54 -7.06
N ILE A 124 14.59 -0.04 -7.36
CA ILE A 124 13.56 -0.30 -6.34
C ILE A 124 14.09 -1.28 -5.29
N ARG A 125 14.81 -2.33 -5.70
CA ARG A 125 15.39 -3.32 -4.79
C ARG A 125 16.33 -2.69 -3.77
N ARG A 126 17.18 -1.77 -4.21
CA ARG A 126 18.10 -1.04 -3.33
C ARG A 126 17.37 -0.31 -2.20
N ILE A 127 16.16 0.21 -2.44
CA ILE A 127 15.37 0.89 -1.39
C ILE A 127 15.02 -0.05 -0.22
N TYR A 128 14.90 -1.36 -0.48
CA TYR A 128 14.58 -2.36 0.54
C TYR A 128 15.82 -3.02 1.16
N GLU A 129 17.02 -2.76 0.65
CA GLU A 129 18.26 -3.38 1.12
C GLU A 129 18.83 -2.66 2.34
N GLY A 130 19.21 -3.43 3.37
CA GLY A 130 19.89 -2.89 4.55
C GLY A 130 19.04 -1.92 5.39
N CYS A 131 17.71 -1.93 5.22
CA CYS A 131 16.80 -1.11 6.02
C CYS A 131 16.71 -1.62 7.46
N CYS A 132 16.90 -0.72 8.41
CA CYS A 132 16.74 -1.03 9.82
C CYS A 132 15.93 0.08 10.52
N THR A 133 15.23 -0.29 11.59
CA THR A 133 14.42 0.65 12.36
C THR A 133 14.70 0.52 13.85
N LYS A 134 14.67 1.64 14.58
CA LYS A 134 14.70 1.66 16.04
C LYS A 134 13.30 1.93 16.56
N ILE A 135 12.85 1.20 17.57
CA ILE A 135 11.53 1.41 18.16
C ILE A 135 11.65 2.48 19.23
N LYS A 136 10.82 3.52 19.15
CA LYS A 136 10.73 4.56 20.18
C LYS A 136 9.62 4.19 21.15
N THR A 137 9.95 4.05 22.44
CA THR A 137 8.99 3.86 23.52
C THR A 137 8.73 5.18 24.26
N THR A 138 7.73 5.20 25.14
CA THR A 138 7.41 6.38 25.98
C THR A 138 8.55 6.79 26.91
N ASP A 139 9.45 5.86 27.24
CA ASP A 139 10.56 6.06 28.17
C ASP A 139 11.90 6.35 27.46
N GLY A 140 11.95 6.29 26.12
CA GLY A 140 13.19 6.51 25.37
C GLY A 140 13.33 5.66 24.10
N THR A 141 14.57 5.45 23.67
CA THR A 141 14.93 4.64 22.48
C THR A 141 15.63 3.36 22.90
#